data_AF-A0A843H321-F1
#
_entry.id   AF-A0A843H321-F1
#
_cell.length_a   1.000
_cell.length_b   1.000
_cell.length_c   1.000
_cell.angle_alpha   90.00
_cell.angle_beta   90.00
_cell.angle_gamma   90.00
#
_symmetry.space_group_name_H-M   'P 1'
#
loop_
_entity.id
_entity.type
_entity.pdbx_description
1 polymer ?
#
loop_
_entity_poly.entity_id
_entity_poly.type
_entity_poly.pdbx_seq_one_letter_code
_entity_poly.pdbx_strand_id
1 'polypeptide(L)'
;LFKNRALIIGDAASQIKPTTGGGLLIGFEAVGMAKKAIVKALISEDFNSLNFEKETHDDKEILQDCLKSYQEDFEERFIKEFSYQFKVQKTLCTLSDDDLDYFFEKLKEKEADKLISEYGDMDNQSILVKEFLKRGLVLTLLPAIHKRELAKIWLL
;
A
#
# COMPACT_ATOMS: atom_id res chain seq x y z
N LEU A 1 1.41 -13.45 -0.08
CA LEU A 1 1.97 -13.17 -1.44
C LEU A 1 2.64 -14.39 -2.09
N PHE A 2 2.67 -15.53 -1.42
CA PHE A 2 3.21 -16.78 -1.93
C PHE A 2 2.48 -17.95 -1.27
N LYS A 3 2.61 -19.15 -1.85
CA LYS A 3 2.16 -20.40 -1.26
C LYS A 3 2.86 -21.57 -1.95
N ASN A 4 3.42 -22.49 -1.16
CA ASN A 4 4.21 -23.61 -1.68
C ASN A 4 5.29 -23.10 -2.65
N ARG A 5 5.24 -23.53 -3.92
CA ARG A 5 6.19 -23.20 -5.00
C ARG A 5 5.75 -22.02 -5.87
N ALA A 6 4.70 -21.29 -5.45
CA ALA A 6 4.13 -20.20 -6.22
C ALA A 6 4.30 -18.85 -5.50
N LEU A 7 4.70 -17.85 -6.27
CA LEU A 7 4.71 -16.43 -5.90
C LEU A 7 3.71 -15.70 -6.79
N ILE A 8 3.03 -14.69 -6.25
CA ILE A 8 2.19 -13.78 -7.01
C ILE A 8 2.76 -12.35 -6.93
N ILE A 9 2.69 -11.63 -8.05
CA ILE A 9 3.22 -10.27 -8.22
C ILE A 9 2.24 -9.42 -9.03
N GLY A 10 2.37 -8.09 -8.93
CA GLY A 10 1.58 -7.13 -9.70
C GLY A 10 0.09 -7.22 -9.41
N ASP A 11 -0.74 -7.04 -10.45
CA ASP A 11 -2.20 -7.03 -10.36
C ASP A 11 -2.75 -8.35 -9.81
N ALA A 12 -2.13 -9.49 -10.14
CA ALA A 12 -2.51 -10.80 -9.60
C ALA A 12 -2.38 -10.86 -8.06
N ALA A 13 -1.54 -9.99 -7.49
CA ALA A 13 -1.34 -9.82 -6.06
C ALA A 13 -1.97 -8.54 -5.50
N SER A 14 -2.79 -7.82 -6.28
CA SER A 14 -3.38 -6.52 -5.92
C SER A 14 -2.33 -5.46 -5.52
N GLN A 15 -1.14 -5.51 -6.13
CA GLN A 15 -0.02 -4.61 -5.85
C GLN A 15 -0.15 -3.30 -6.65
N ILE A 16 -1.29 -2.64 -6.47
CA ILE A 16 -1.63 -1.37 -7.11
C ILE A 16 -1.76 -0.28 -6.07
N LYS A 17 -1.46 0.94 -6.49
CA LYS A 17 -1.59 2.12 -5.67
C LYS A 17 -3.07 2.50 -5.50
N PRO A 18 -3.66 2.45 -4.28
CA PRO A 18 -5.10 2.63 -4.12
C PRO A 18 -5.68 3.93 -4.66
N THR A 19 -4.94 5.04 -4.57
CA THR A 19 -5.44 6.37 -5.00
C THR A 19 -5.41 6.60 -6.51
N THR A 20 -4.59 5.86 -7.26
CA THR A 20 -4.38 6.14 -8.70
C THR A 20 -4.61 4.92 -9.59
N GLY A 21 -4.67 3.73 -9.01
CA GLY A 21 -4.67 2.46 -9.76
C GLY A 21 -3.32 2.11 -10.40
N GLY A 22 -2.29 2.95 -10.26
CA GLY A 22 -0.97 2.71 -10.84
C GLY A 22 -0.26 1.53 -10.18
N GLY A 23 0.18 0.54 -10.97
CA GLY A 23 0.87 -0.66 -10.48
C GLY A 23 2.30 -0.85 -11.00
N LEU A 24 2.76 -0.06 -11.97
CA LEU A 24 4.05 -0.31 -12.64
C LEU A 24 5.26 -0.22 -11.69
N LEU A 25 5.40 0.88 -10.96
CA LEU A 25 6.53 1.08 -10.04
C LEU A 25 6.51 0.06 -8.90
N ILE A 26 5.34 -0.15 -8.29
CA ILE A 26 5.14 -1.16 -7.25
C ILE A 26 5.48 -2.56 -7.78
N GLY A 27 5.06 -2.87 -9.01
CA GLY A 27 5.37 -4.12 -9.68
C GLY A 27 6.88 -4.32 -9.88
N PHE A 28 7.61 -3.27 -10.29
CA PHE A 28 9.07 -3.35 -10.42
C PHE A 28 9.77 -3.56 -9.06
N GLU A 29 9.35 -2.85 -8.02
CA GLU A 29 9.86 -3.07 -6.66
C GLU A 29 9.57 -4.50 -6.17
N ALA A 30 8.33 -4.98 -6.37
CA ALA A 30 7.90 -6.33 -6.01
C ALA A 30 8.70 -7.41 -6.75
N VAL A 31 9.01 -7.22 -8.04
CA VAL A 31 9.89 -8.12 -8.80
C VAL A 31 11.30 -8.16 -8.19
N GLY A 32 11.83 -7.01 -7.76
CA GLY A 32 13.12 -6.95 -7.07
C GLY A 32 13.14 -7.77 -5.77
N MET A 33 12.09 -7.63 -4.95
CA MET A 33 11.92 -8.37 -3.70
C MET A 33 11.72 -9.88 -3.97
N ALA A 34 10.89 -10.24 -4.94
CA ALA A 34 10.66 -11.63 -5.34
C ALA A 34 11.96 -12.28 -5.85
N LYS A 35 12.74 -11.58 -6.67
CA LYS A 35 14.06 -12.05 -7.13
C LYS A 35 14.99 -12.35 -5.96
N LYS A 36 15.07 -11.45 -4.98
CA LYS A 36 15.89 -11.63 -3.77
C LYS A 36 15.49 -12.91 -3.01
N ALA A 37 14.19 -13.12 -2.79
CA ALA A 37 13.68 -14.32 -2.12
C ALA A 37 13.97 -15.60 -2.91
N ILE A 38 13.75 -15.60 -4.23
CA ILE A 38 14.02 -16.75 -5.10
C ILE A 38 15.50 -17.10 -5.10
N VAL A 39 16.39 -16.12 -5.28
CA VAL A 39 17.84 -16.37 -5.28
C VAL A 39 18.30 -16.93 -3.94
N LYS A 40 17.82 -16.36 -2.83
CA LYS A 40 18.11 -16.85 -1.48
C LYS A 40 17.64 -18.30 -1.30
N ALA A 41 16.46 -18.64 -1.81
CA ALA A 41 15.94 -20.01 -1.78
C ALA A 41 16.85 -20.96 -2.56
N LEU A 42 17.20 -20.62 -3.80
CA LEU A 42 17.97 -21.51 -4.68
C LEU A 42 19.39 -21.83 -4.17
N ILE A 43 19.98 -20.94 -3.36
CA ILE A 43 21.31 -21.15 -2.78
C ILE A 43 21.28 -21.81 -1.40
N SER A 44 20.11 -22.01 -0.78
CA SER A 44 20.04 -22.64 0.54
C SER A 44 20.23 -24.16 0.44
N GLU A 45 20.97 -24.73 1.38
CA GLU A 45 21.15 -26.19 1.46
C GLU A 45 19.80 -26.88 1.69
N ASP A 46 18.93 -26.27 2.50
CA ASP A 46 17.58 -26.75 2.79
C ASP A 46 16.75 -26.88 1.51
N PHE A 47 16.76 -25.87 0.62
CA PHE A 47 16.00 -25.93 -0.62
C PHE A 47 16.54 -27.00 -1.58
N ASN A 48 17.86 -27.21 -1.59
CA ASN A 48 18.49 -28.27 -2.40
C ASN A 48 18.21 -29.68 -1.87
N SER A 49 17.77 -29.81 -0.61
CA SER A 49 17.34 -31.08 -0.01
C SER A 49 15.91 -31.49 -0.38
N LEU A 50 15.13 -30.59 -0.99
CA LEU A 50 13.72 -30.80 -1.32
C LEU A 50 13.53 -31.95 -2.33
N ASN A 51 12.61 -32.86 -2.03
CA ASN A 51 12.18 -33.86 -3.01
C ASN A 51 11.06 -33.29 -3.90
N PHE A 52 11.35 -33.11 -5.19
CA PHE A 52 10.39 -32.56 -6.16
C PHE A 52 9.38 -33.58 -6.67
N GLU A 53 9.58 -34.88 -6.44
CA GLU A 53 8.66 -35.94 -6.90
C GLU A 53 7.50 -36.17 -5.92
N LYS A 54 7.71 -35.93 -4.62
CA LYS A 54 6.69 -36.12 -3.59
C LYS A 54 6.82 -35.07 -2.50
N GLU A 55 5.96 -34.07 -2.56
CA GLU A 55 5.95 -32.95 -1.61
C GLU A 55 5.51 -33.41 -0.22
N THR A 56 6.44 -33.39 0.73
CA THR A 56 6.24 -33.74 2.14
C THR A 56 5.79 -32.53 2.97
N HIS A 57 5.55 -32.73 4.28
CA HIS A 57 5.25 -31.62 5.18
C HIS A 57 6.48 -30.73 5.39
N ASP A 58 7.65 -31.34 5.60
CA ASP A 58 8.93 -30.66 5.82
C ASP A 58 9.34 -29.82 4.60
N ASP A 59 9.07 -30.31 3.38
CA ASP A 59 9.33 -29.56 2.15
C ASP A 59 8.56 -28.23 2.09
N LYS A 60 7.34 -28.19 2.65
CA LYS A 60 6.50 -26.98 2.65
C LYS A 60 6.99 -25.96 3.67
N GLU A 61 7.53 -26.41 4.79
CA GLU A 61 8.10 -25.52 5.82
C GLU A 61 9.36 -24.84 5.30
N ILE A 62 10.26 -25.59 4.66
CA ILE A 62 11.46 -25.04 4.01
C ILE A 62 11.08 -24.00 2.94
N LEU A 63 10.11 -24.32 2.08
CA LEU A 63 9.61 -23.37 1.07
C LEU A 63 8.99 -22.13 1.69
N GLN A 64 8.27 -22.30 2.81
CA GLN A 64 7.67 -21.20 3.54
C GLN A 64 8.75 -20.24 4.04
N ASP A 65 9.78 -20.74 4.71
CA ASP A 65 10.86 -19.93 5.26
C ASP A 65 11.69 -19.23 4.19
N CYS A 66 11.94 -19.91 3.07
CA CYS A 66 12.67 -19.34 1.95
C CYS A 66 11.93 -18.15 1.32
N LEU A 67 10.62 -18.28 1.11
CA LEU A 67 9.81 -17.31 0.36
C LEU A 67 9.15 -16.23 1.23
N LYS A 68 9.09 -16.43 2.56
CA LYS A 68 8.50 -15.46 3.50
C LYS A 68 9.10 -14.08 3.40
N SER A 69 10.42 -14.00 3.16
CA SER A 69 11.14 -12.74 3.04
C SER A 69 10.59 -11.81 1.94
N TYR A 70 10.04 -12.34 0.84
CA TYR A 70 9.38 -11.51 -0.17
C TYR A 70 8.14 -10.83 0.38
N GLN A 71 7.31 -11.57 1.12
CA GLN A 71 6.11 -10.99 1.71
C GLN A 71 6.47 -9.96 2.79
N GLU A 72 7.44 -10.26 3.65
CA GLU A 72 7.90 -9.35 4.70
C GLU A 72 8.46 -8.04 4.12
N ASP A 73 9.38 -8.13 3.14
CA ASP A 73 9.96 -6.95 2.48
C ASP A 73 8.86 -6.10 1.80
N PHE A 74 7.87 -6.73 1.15
CA PHE A 74 6.74 -6.02 0.53
C PHE A 74 5.84 -5.36 1.57
N GLU A 75 5.50 -6.08 2.64
CA GLU A 75 4.62 -5.59 3.68
C GLU A 75 5.23 -4.40 4.41
N GLU A 76 6.51 -4.49 4.76
CA GLU A 76 7.26 -3.39 5.39
C GLU A 76 7.26 -2.13 4.51
N ARG A 77 7.47 -2.30 3.21
CA ARG A 77 7.57 -1.19 2.25
C ARG A 77 6.24 -0.51 1.96
N PHE A 78 5.16 -1.27 1.77
CA PHE A 78 3.94 -0.74 1.13
C PHE A 78 2.69 -0.73 2.02
N ILE A 79 2.53 -1.63 2.98
CA ILE A 79 1.24 -1.82 3.67
C ILE A 79 0.81 -0.58 4.43
N LYS A 80 1.77 0.08 5.09
CA LYS A 80 1.49 1.33 5.79
C LYS A 80 1.00 2.42 4.85
N GLU A 81 1.65 2.60 3.70
CA GLU A 81 1.25 3.60 2.72
C GLU A 81 -0.07 3.25 2.04
N PHE A 82 -0.29 1.98 1.67
CA PHE A 82 -1.57 1.54 1.12
C PHE A 82 -2.72 1.80 2.08
N SER A 83 -2.52 1.60 3.39
CA SER A 83 -3.54 1.92 4.40
C SER A 83 -3.96 3.40 4.34
N TYR A 84 -2.99 4.33 4.31
CA TYR A 84 -3.29 5.75 4.16
C TYR A 84 -3.98 6.06 2.83
N GLN A 85 -3.49 5.49 1.74
CA GLN A 85 -4.04 5.72 0.40
C GLN A 85 -5.47 5.18 0.27
N PHE A 86 -5.78 4.01 0.84
CA PHE A 86 -7.14 3.49 0.92
C PHE A 86 -8.06 4.41 1.75
N LYS A 87 -7.57 4.95 2.87
CA LYS A 87 -8.36 5.89 3.70
C LYS A 87 -8.66 7.18 2.94
N VAL A 88 -7.68 7.71 2.21
CA VAL A 88 -7.87 8.87 1.32
C VAL A 88 -8.86 8.55 0.20
N GLN A 89 -8.66 7.46 -0.54
CA GLN A 89 -9.55 7.04 -1.62
C GLN A 89 -10.99 6.91 -1.11
N LYS A 90 -11.21 6.15 -0.03
CA LYS A 90 -12.55 5.98 0.56
C LYS A 90 -13.17 7.31 0.98
N THR A 91 -12.37 8.23 1.53
CA THR A 91 -12.85 9.56 1.92
C THR A 91 -13.33 10.34 0.70
N LEU A 92 -12.52 10.40 -0.36
CA LEU A 92 -12.87 11.11 -1.59
C LEU A 92 -14.10 10.48 -2.27
N CYS A 93 -14.26 9.15 -2.23
CA CYS A 93 -15.44 8.47 -2.74
C CYS A 93 -16.74 8.77 -1.96
N THR A 94 -16.67 9.41 -0.79
CA THR A 94 -17.88 9.86 -0.07
C THR A 94 -18.38 11.24 -0.51
N LEU A 95 -17.59 11.96 -1.32
CA LEU A 95 -17.89 13.32 -1.76
C LEU A 95 -18.78 13.31 -3.00
N SER A 96 -19.80 14.18 -3.01
CA SER A 96 -20.49 14.55 -4.23
C SER A 96 -19.67 15.55 -5.06
N ASP A 97 -20.10 15.84 -6.29
CA ASP A 97 -19.45 16.84 -7.14
C ASP A 97 -19.43 18.23 -6.46
N ASP A 98 -20.54 18.65 -5.85
CA ASP A 98 -20.62 19.91 -5.08
C ASP A 98 -19.65 19.93 -3.89
N ASP A 99 -19.48 18.78 -3.22
CA ASP A 99 -18.52 18.67 -2.11
C ASP A 99 -17.07 18.73 -2.60
N LEU A 100 -16.78 18.18 -3.79
CA LEU A 100 -15.46 18.26 -4.42
C LEU A 100 -15.13 19.71 -4.82
N ASP A 101 -16.10 20.44 -5.38
CA ASP A 101 -15.92 21.86 -5.70
C ASP A 101 -15.61 22.68 -4.44
N TYR A 102 -16.37 22.46 -3.36
CA TYR A 102 -16.09 23.07 -2.05
C TYR A 102 -14.69 22.69 -1.55
N PHE A 103 -14.32 21.40 -1.64
CA PHE A 103 -13.01 20.91 -1.21
C PHE A 103 -11.87 21.63 -1.95
N PHE A 104 -11.96 21.78 -3.27
CA PHE A 104 -10.96 22.48 -4.07
C PHE A 104 -10.91 23.98 -3.80
N GLU A 105 -12.06 24.62 -3.56
CA GLU A 105 -12.11 26.02 -3.14
C GLU A 105 -11.40 26.22 -1.80
N LYS A 106 -11.72 25.40 -0.79
CA LYS A 106 -11.07 25.47 0.52
C LYS A 106 -9.60 25.13 0.49
N LEU A 107 -9.15 24.22 -0.37
CA LEU A 107 -7.72 23.96 -0.57
C LEU A 107 -6.97 25.23 -0.97
N LYS A 108 -7.53 26.01 -1.90
CA LYS A 108 -6.94 27.29 -2.34
C LYS A 108 -7.00 28.35 -1.24
N GLU A 109 -8.16 28.52 -0.59
CA GLU A 109 -8.31 29.50 0.51
C GLU A 109 -7.36 29.26 1.69
N LYS A 110 -7.02 28.00 1.95
CA LYS A 110 -6.13 27.61 3.06
C LYS A 110 -4.66 27.54 2.66
N GLU A 111 -4.30 27.95 1.45
CA GLU A 111 -2.94 27.87 0.92
C GLU A 111 -2.34 26.46 1.07
N ALA A 112 -3.18 25.44 0.89
CA ALA A 112 -2.78 24.04 1.02
C ALA A 112 -1.84 23.60 -0.11
N ASP A 113 -1.78 24.38 -1.20
CA ASP A 113 -0.82 24.24 -2.30
C ASP A 113 0.64 24.30 -1.82
N LYS A 114 0.94 25.12 -0.82
CA LYS A 114 2.28 25.18 -0.21
C LYS A 114 2.65 23.85 0.46
N LEU A 115 1.71 23.27 1.21
CA LEU A 115 1.91 21.97 1.87
C LEU A 115 2.01 20.84 0.86
N ILE A 116 1.19 20.87 -0.20
CA ILE A 116 1.27 19.90 -1.28
C ILE A 116 2.61 20.02 -2.01
N SER A 117 3.13 21.23 -2.22
CA SER A 117 4.42 21.45 -2.86
C SER A 117 5.59 20.98 -1.98
N GLU A 118 5.48 21.13 -0.67
CA GLU A 118 6.53 20.75 0.29
C GLU A 118 6.52 19.25 0.62
N TYR A 119 5.34 18.66 0.85
CA TYR A 119 5.18 17.30 1.36
C TYR A 119 4.52 16.33 0.35
N GLY A 120 4.13 16.82 -0.82
CA GLY A 120 3.48 16.01 -1.85
C GLY A 120 4.46 15.01 -2.46
N ASP A 121 4.38 13.78 -1.99
CA ASP A 121 5.01 12.62 -2.59
C ASP A 121 3.91 11.74 -3.18
N MET A 122 4.04 11.45 -4.47
CA MET A 122 3.09 10.62 -5.17
C MET A 122 3.05 9.22 -4.54
N ASP A 123 4.19 8.60 -4.23
CA ASP A 123 4.29 7.22 -3.75
C ASP A 123 4.17 7.12 -2.22
N ASN A 124 4.67 8.10 -1.47
CA ASN A 124 4.64 8.12 0.00
C ASN A 124 3.65 9.17 0.56
N GLN A 125 2.37 8.97 0.28
CA GLN A 125 1.30 9.95 0.58
C GLN A 125 1.06 10.18 2.07
N SER A 126 1.47 9.28 2.97
CA SER A 126 1.17 9.42 4.40
C SER A 126 1.75 10.68 5.04
N ILE A 127 2.85 11.22 4.51
CA ILE A 127 3.50 12.43 5.05
C ILE A 127 2.56 13.63 4.88
N LEU A 128 2.11 13.89 3.66
CA LEU A 128 1.14 14.95 3.35
C LEU A 128 -0.15 14.79 4.15
N VAL A 129 -0.68 13.56 4.22
CA VAL A 129 -1.89 13.25 5.01
C VAL A 129 -1.71 13.59 6.48
N LYS A 130 -0.57 13.23 7.10
CA LYS A 130 -0.29 13.55 8.50
C LYS A 130 -0.20 15.05 8.72
N GLU A 131 0.42 15.80 7.81
CA GLU A 131 0.49 17.27 7.91
C GLU A 131 -0.90 17.91 7.79
N PHE A 132 -1.76 17.40 6.91
CA PHE A 132 -3.16 17.85 6.80
C PHE A 132 -3.96 17.60 8.08
N LEU A 133 -3.81 16.41 8.68
CA LEU A 133 -4.46 16.05 9.94
C LEU A 133 -3.95 16.90 11.11
N LYS A 134 -2.63 17.02 11.24
CA LYS A 134 -1.95 17.78 12.30
C LYS A 134 -2.36 19.26 12.31
N ARG A 135 -2.59 19.84 11.13
CA ARG A 135 -3.01 21.24 10.96
C ARG A 135 -4.52 21.43 11.03
N GLY A 136 -5.29 20.37 11.23
CA GLY A 136 -6.75 20.41 11.27
C GLY A 136 -7.42 20.71 9.92
N LEU A 137 -6.66 20.69 8.83
CA LEU A 137 -7.14 21.07 7.50
C LEU A 137 -8.25 20.12 7.02
N VAL A 138 -8.15 18.83 7.33
CA VAL A 138 -9.16 17.83 6.96
C VAL A 138 -10.57 18.23 7.42
N LEU A 139 -10.71 18.84 8.60
CA LEU A 139 -12.02 19.28 9.13
C LEU A 139 -12.56 20.53 8.44
N THR A 140 -11.70 21.33 7.82
CA THR A 140 -12.08 22.55 7.11
C THR A 140 -12.32 22.32 5.62
N LEU A 141 -11.54 21.41 5.03
CA LEU A 141 -11.53 21.11 3.59
C LEU A 141 -12.69 20.21 3.20
N LEU A 142 -12.97 19.24 4.04
CA LEU A 142 -14.13 18.39 3.84
C LEU A 142 -15.33 19.19 4.34
N PRO A 143 -16.39 19.36 3.52
CA PRO A 143 -17.64 19.95 4.00
C PRO A 143 -18.17 19.09 5.15
N ALA A 144 -19.37 19.35 5.67
CA ALA A 144 -19.97 18.46 6.67
C ALA A 144 -20.33 17.06 6.09
N ILE A 145 -19.40 16.39 5.38
CA ILE A 145 -19.28 14.95 5.31
C ILE A 145 -19.64 14.45 6.70
N HIS A 146 -20.54 13.49 6.73
CA HIS A 146 -21.01 12.91 7.96
C HIS A 146 -19.77 12.49 8.77
N LYS A 147 -19.44 13.24 9.83
CA LYS A 147 -18.25 13.02 10.68
C LYS A 147 -18.15 11.55 11.11
N ARG A 148 -19.30 10.88 11.16
CA ARG A 148 -19.49 9.45 11.34
C ARG A 148 -18.79 8.59 10.27
N GLU A 149 -18.92 8.88 8.98
CA GLU A 149 -18.27 8.11 7.91
C GLU A 149 -16.76 8.32 7.91
N LEU A 150 -16.29 9.56 8.13
CA LEU A 150 -14.85 9.82 8.34
C LEU A 150 -14.32 9.06 9.57
N ALA A 151 -15.04 9.09 10.69
CA ALA A 151 -14.66 8.35 11.89
C ALA A 151 -14.54 6.84 11.60
N LYS A 152 -15.48 6.25 10.86
CA LYS A 152 -15.39 4.84 10.44
C LYS A 152 -14.16 4.56 9.58
N ILE A 153 -13.84 5.42 8.61
CA ILE A 153 -12.69 5.20 7.71
C ILE A 153 -11.36 5.30 8.47
N TRP A 154 -11.25 6.25 9.39
CA TRP A 154 -9.96 6.60 9.99
C TRP A 154 -9.70 5.93 11.34
N LEU A 155 -10.75 5.55 12.10
CA LEU A 155 -10.64 4.89 13.42
C LEU A 155 -10.83 3.37 13.39
N LEU A 156 -11.24 2.79 12.26
CA LEU A 156 -11.13 1.35 11.97
C LEU A 156 -9.75 1.06 11.34
#